data_AF-A0A542KU01-F1
#
_entry.id   AF-A0A542KU01-F1
#
_cell.length_a   1.000
_cell.length_b   1.000
_cell.length_c   1.000
_cell.angle_alpha   90.00
_cell.angle_beta   90.00
_cell.angle_gamma   90.00
#
_symmetry.space_group_name_H-M   'P 1'
#
loop_
_entity.id
_entity.type
_entity.pdbx_description
1 polymer ?
#
loop_
_entity_poly.entity_id
_entity_poly.type
_entity_poly.pdbx_seq_one_letter_code
_entity_poly.pdbx_strand_id
1 'polypeptide(L)'
;MVRQDVIARGAGPAVGWAWFAGWLVLGACAAVGLAAILTVGIALLVPAAVGAAVLLWKGPRNAVVGLSAGLAVPLFYIAYLNRGGPGNVCRTVAGGQSCTDEYTPIPFLVAGVVLAAAGFLLFVVLGRKSRTSRV
;
A
#
# COMPACT_ATOMS: atom_id res chain seq x y z
N MET A 1 20.39 -32.71 -21.31
CA MET A 1 19.01 -32.20 -21.17
C MET A 1 18.81 -31.77 -19.72
N VAL A 2 18.89 -30.47 -19.46
CA VAL A 2 18.71 -29.88 -18.11
C VAL A 2 17.20 -29.74 -17.86
N ARG A 3 16.73 -30.24 -16.71
CA ARG A 3 15.33 -30.17 -16.24
C ARG A 3 14.86 -28.71 -16.12
N GLN A 4 14.08 -28.25 -17.09
CA GLN A 4 13.38 -26.95 -17.11
C GLN A 4 12.29 -26.85 -16.03
N ASP A 5 11.95 -27.97 -15.42
CA ASP A 5 10.89 -28.21 -14.45
C ASP A 5 11.17 -27.66 -13.04
N VAL A 6 12.43 -27.29 -12.72
CA VAL A 6 12.79 -26.68 -11.43
C VAL A 6 12.65 -25.15 -11.44
N ILE A 7 12.96 -24.48 -12.56
CA ILE A 7 12.88 -23.01 -12.68
C ILE A 7 11.41 -22.55 -12.79
N ALA A 8 10.55 -23.33 -13.45
CA ALA A 8 9.14 -22.98 -13.65
C ALA A 8 8.29 -23.01 -12.35
N ARG A 9 8.71 -23.74 -11.30
CA ARG A 9 7.92 -23.90 -10.05
C ARG A 9 7.97 -22.69 -9.12
N GLY A 10 8.90 -21.76 -9.31
CA GLY A 10 9.03 -20.54 -8.49
C GLY A 10 8.20 -19.35 -8.97
N ALA A 11 7.77 -19.33 -10.24
CA ALA A 11 7.21 -18.13 -10.86
C ALA A 11 5.73 -17.87 -10.51
N GLY A 12 4.93 -18.90 -10.25
CA GLY A 12 3.48 -18.76 -10.02
C GLY A 12 3.11 -17.89 -8.81
N PRO A 13 3.65 -18.16 -7.61
CA PRO A 13 3.39 -17.33 -6.42
C PRO A 13 4.07 -15.95 -6.52
N ALA A 14 5.32 -15.90 -7.01
CA ALA A 14 6.09 -14.67 -7.09
C ALA A 14 5.46 -13.64 -8.03
N VAL A 15 4.92 -14.07 -9.18
CA VAL A 15 4.19 -13.20 -10.10
C VAL A 15 2.93 -12.63 -9.43
N GLY A 16 2.17 -13.44 -8.68
CA GLY A 16 1.00 -12.97 -7.93
C GLY A 16 1.33 -11.88 -6.91
N TRP A 17 2.41 -12.06 -6.15
CA TRP A 17 2.90 -11.05 -5.21
C TRP A 17 3.40 -9.79 -5.89
N ALA A 18 4.04 -9.90 -7.06
CA ALA A 18 4.46 -8.73 -7.84
C ALA A 18 3.25 -7.89 -8.31
N TRP A 19 2.17 -8.53 -8.77
CA TRP A 19 0.93 -7.82 -9.12
C TRP A 19 0.28 -7.17 -7.89
N PHE A 20 0.25 -7.85 -6.74
CA PHE A 20 -0.25 -7.27 -5.48
C PHE A 20 0.57 -6.05 -5.07
N ALA A 21 1.91 -6.14 -5.12
CA ALA A 21 2.80 -5.03 -4.81
C ALA A 21 2.60 -3.85 -5.76
N GLY A 22 2.38 -4.11 -7.06
CA GLY A 22 2.02 -3.06 -8.04
C GLY A 22 0.74 -2.32 -7.65
N TRP A 23 -0.31 -3.05 -7.24
CA TRP A 23 -1.55 -2.47 -6.74
C TRP A 23 -1.39 -1.71 -5.42
N LEU A 24 -0.52 -2.17 -4.54
CA LEU A 24 -0.18 -1.49 -3.28
C LEU A 24 0.50 -0.15 -3.55
N VAL A 25 1.53 -0.14 -4.39
CA VAL A 25 2.22 1.11 -4.80
C VAL A 25 1.22 2.08 -5.42
N LEU A 26 0.33 1.57 -6.28
CA LEU A 26 -0.69 2.36 -6.92
C LEU A 26 -1.68 2.98 -5.92
N GLY A 27 -2.16 2.20 -4.95
CA GLY A 27 -3.03 2.70 -3.88
C GLY A 27 -2.36 3.80 -3.05
N ALA A 28 -1.08 3.65 -2.73
CA ALA A 28 -0.31 4.67 -2.03
C ALA A 28 -0.18 5.97 -2.86
N CYS A 29 0.21 5.86 -4.13
CA CYS A 29 0.31 7.00 -5.04
C CYS A 29 -1.04 7.69 -5.25
N ALA A 30 -2.12 6.93 -5.38
CA ALA A 30 -3.46 7.47 -5.53
C ALA A 30 -3.92 8.22 -4.27
N ALA A 31 -3.73 7.65 -3.08
CA ALA A 31 -4.10 8.30 -1.82
C ALA A 31 -3.32 9.59 -1.57
N VAL A 32 -1.99 9.54 -1.71
CA VAL A 32 -1.13 10.72 -1.55
C VAL A 32 -1.41 11.74 -2.64
N GLY A 33 -1.56 11.31 -3.89
CA GLY A 33 -1.87 12.18 -5.03
C GLY A 33 -3.20 12.91 -4.88
N LEU A 34 -4.25 12.23 -4.41
CA LEU A 34 -5.53 12.85 -4.11
C LEU A 34 -5.43 13.84 -2.93
N ALA A 35 -4.74 13.46 -1.85
CA ALA A 35 -4.53 14.36 -0.71
C ALA A 35 -3.72 15.62 -1.08
N ALA A 36 -2.78 15.49 -2.02
CA ALA A 36 -1.91 16.57 -2.49
C ALA A 36 -2.35 17.19 -3.82
N ILE A 37 -3.63 17.03 -4.22
CA ILE A 37 -4.08 17.31 -5.61
C ILE A 37 -3.79 18.73 -6.09
N LEU A 38 -3.87 19.72 -5.18
CA LEU A 38 -3.63 21.14 -5.49
C LEU A 38 -2.14 21.51 -5.56
N THR A 39 -1.23 20.56 -5.36
CA THR A 39 0.23 20.77 -5.36
C THR A 39 0.93 19.78 -6.30
N VAL A 40 1.67 18.82 -5.77
CA VAL A 40 2.39 17.78 -6.53
C VAL A 40 1.49 16.59 -6.88
N GLY A 41 0.24 16.57 -6.42
CA GLY A 41 -0.64 15.41 -6.51
C GLY A 41 -0.90 14.91 -7.92
N ILE A 42 -1.05 15.82 -8.91
CA ILE A 42 -1.25 15.45 -10.31
C ILE A 42 -0.06 14.62 -10.84
N ALA A 43 1.17 14.97 -10.44
CA ALA A 43 2.37 14.23 -10.84
C ALA A 43 2.40 12.78 -10.30
N LEU A 44 1.67 12.49 -9.22
CA LEU A 44 1.46 11.13 -8.71
C LEU A 44 0.26 10.44 -9.36
N LEU A 45 -0.82 11.18 -9.62
CA LEU A 45 -2.06 10.62 -10.17
C LEU A 45 -1.93 10.18 -11.62
N VAL A 46 -1.20 10.92 -12.46
CA VAL A 46 -0.98 10.56 -13.87
C VAL A 46 -0.30 9.19 -14.02
N PRO A 47 0.89 8.93 -13.42
CA PRO A 47 1.51 7.62 -13.52
C PRO A 47 0.69 6.54 -12.78
N ALA A 48 -0.03 6.88 -11.71
CA ALA A 48 -0.94 5.93 -11.06
C ALA A 48 -2.08 5.50 -11.99
N ALA A 49 -2.68 6.42 -12.75
CA ALA A 49 -3.73 6.10 -13.72
C ALA A 49 -3.20 5.21 -14.87
N VAL A 50 -2.01 5.52 -15.39
CA VAL A 50 -1.34 4.69 -16.41
C VAL A 50 -1.03 3.29 -15.85
N GLY A 51 -0.46 3.22 -14.65
CA GLY A 51 -0.21 1.96 -13.95
C GLY A 51 -1.50 1.15 -13.75
N ALA A 52 -2.61 1.81 -13.38
CA ALA A 52 -3.89 1.15 -13.17
C ALA A 52 -4.38 0.51 -14.46
N ALA A 53 -4.31 1.24 -15.58
CA ALA A 53 -4.70 0.72 -16.88
C ALA A 53 -3.89 -0.53 -17.27
N VAL A 54 -2.57 -0.49 -17.07
CA VAL A 54 -1.68 -1.63 -17.35
C VAL A 54 -2.01 -2.83 -16.45
N LEU A 55 -2.16 -2.60 -15.13
CA LEU A 55 -2.45 -3.64 -14.16
C LEU A 55 -3.84 -4.26 -14.38
N LEU A 56 -4.84 -3.49 -14.79
CA LEU A 56 -6.17 -4.01 -15.13
C LEU A 56 -6.17 -4.78 -16.44
N TRP A 57 -5.38 -4.36 -17.42
CA TRP A 57 -5.36 -5.01 -18.73
C TRP A 57 -4.61 -6.34 -18.73
N LYS A 58 -3.54 -6.46 -17.94
CA LYS A 58 -2.64 -7.62 -17.95
C LYS A 58 -2.68 -8.46 -16.67
N GLY A 59 -3.18 -7.90 -15.58
CA GLY A 59 -3.06 -8.49 -14.24
C GLY A 59 -4.25 -9.37 -13.83
N PRO A 60 -4.03 -10.25 -12.84
CA PRO A 60 -5.09 -11.07 -12.29
C PRO A 60 -6.03 -10.23 -11.40
N ARG A 61 -7.35 -10.34 -11.61
CA ARG A 61 -8.37 -9.50 -10.93
C ARG A 61 -8.32 -9.55 -9.40
N ASN A 62 -7.88 -10.65 -8.81
CA ASN A 62 -7.76 -10.79 -7.37
C ASN A 62 -6.63 -9.94 -6.77
N ALA A 63 -5.65 -9.50 -7.55
CA ALA A 63 -4.55 -8.66 -7.05
C ALA A 63 -4.97 -7.21 -6.79
N VAL A 64 -6.12 -6.76 -7.32
CA VAL A 64 -6.66 -5.39 -7.13
C VAL A 64 -6.84 -5.04 -5.65
N VAL A 65 -7.04 -6.04 -4.79
CA VAL A 65 -7.13 -5.84 -3.33
C VAL A 65 -5.86 -5.24 -2.72
N GLY A 66 -4.71 -5.33 -3.41
CA GLY A 66 -3.48 -4.62 -3.04
C GLY A 66 -3.67 -3.10 -2.94
N LEU A 67 -4.64 -2.53 -3.67
CA LEU A 67 -4.98 -1.11 -3.58
C LEU A 67 -5.36 -0.71 -2.15
N SER A 68 -6.15 -1.55 -1.45
CA SER A 68 -6.55 -1.29 -0.06
C SER A 68 -5.36 -1.28 0.90
N ALA A 69 -4.39 -2.18 0.71
CA ALA A 69 -3.14 -2.15 1.46
C ALA A 69 -2.30 -0.91 1.13
N GLY A 70 -2.34 -0.43 -0.12
CA GLY A 70 -1.71 0.83 -0.53
C GLY A 70 -2.30 2.06 0.16
N LEU A 71 -3.63 2.12 0.32
CA LEU A 71 -4.30 3.21 1.04
C LEU A 71 -3.87 3.32 2.51
N ALA A 72 -3.40 2.22 3.12
CA ALA A 72 -2.91 2.22 4.49
C ALA A 72 -1.59 2.98 4.67
N VAL A 73 -0.77 3.10 3.61
CA VAL A 73 0.57 3.71 3.66
C VAL A 73 0.55 5.16 4.20
N PRO A 74 -0.23 6.10 3.63
CA PRO A 74 -0.29 7.45 4.18
C PRO A 74 -0.87 7.52 5.60
N LEU A 75 -1.78 6.60 5.97
CA LEU A 75 -2.31 6.55 7.34
C LEU A 75 -1.23 6.17 8.36
N PHE A 76 -0.41 5.16 8.04
CA PHE A 76 0.74 4.81 8.87
C PHE A 76 1.77 5.93 8.93
N TYR A 77 2.00 6.65 7.84
CA TYR A 77 2.89 7.80 7.82
C TYR A 77 2.40 8.91 8.76
N ILE A 78 1.10 9.26 8.71
CA ILE A 78 0.50 10.25 9.61
C ILE A 78 0.61 9.77 11.06
N ALA A 79 0.28 8.51 11.35
CA ALA A 79 0.39 7.96 12.70
C ALA A 79 1.83 8.03 13.23
N TYR A 80 2.82 7.73 12.38
CA TYR A 80 4.24 7.78 12.74
C TYR A 80 4.73 9.21 13.00
N LEU A 81 4.29 10.19 12.19
CA LEU A 81 4.64 11.59 12.40
C LEU A 81 4.08 12.13 13.73
N ASN A 82 2.86 11.71 14.08
CA ASN A 82 2.13 12.18 15.26
C ASN A 82 2.28 11.25 16.48
N ARG A 83 3.35 10.44 16.52
CA ARG A 83 3.54 9.41 17.56
C ARG A 83 3.82 9.98 18.97
N GLY A 84 4.18 11.26 19.07
CA GLY A 84 4.38 11.95 20.35
C GLY A 84 3.13 12.67 20.85
N GLY A 85 2.14 12.87 19.97
CA GLY A 85 0.89 13.57 20.29
C GLY A 85 -0.10 12.76 21.16
N PRO A 86 -1.27 13.34 21.46
CA PRO A 86 -1.78 14.60 20.90
C PRO A 86 -1.30 15.87 21.61
N GLY A 87 -1.45 17.01 20.94
CA GLY A 87 -1.20 18.34 21.49
C GLY A 87 0.18 18.88 21.16
N ASN A 88 0.60 19.91 21.90
CA ASN A 88 1.85 20.60 21.63
C ASN A 88 3.05 19.80 22.14
N VAL A 89 3.82 19.21 21.22
CA VAL A 89 4.99 18.39 21.51
C VAL A 89 6.26 19.16 21.18
N CYS A 90 7.09 19.42 22.19
CA CYS A 90 8.36 20.13 22.04
C CYS A 90 9.53 19.16 21.95
N ARG A 91 10.41 19.36 20.96
CA ARG A 91 11.64 18.59 20.76
C ARG A 91 12.85 19.53 20.75
N THR A 92 13.92 19.10 21.41
CA THR A 92 15.19 19.85 21.39
C THR A 92 15.83 19.72 20.01
N VAL A 93 16.25 20.85 19.45
CA VAL A 93 16.97 20.95 18.18
C VAL A 93 18.24 21.78 18.38
N ALA A 94 19.17 21.75 17.43
CA ALA A 94 20.36 22.60 17.53
C ALA A 94 19.95 24.08 17.64
N GLY A 95 20.35 24.73 18.74
CA GLY A 95 20.03 26.13 18.99
C GLY A 95 18.71 26.43 19.70
N GLY A 96 17.94 25.42 20.15
CA GLY A 96 16.73 25.67 20.94
C GLY A 96 15.74 24.51 21.05
N GLN A 97 14.45 24.85 21.17
CA GLN A 97 13.34 23.90 21.12
C GLN A 97 12.39 24.25 19.98
N SER A 98 11.89 23.22 19.30
CA SER A 98 10.82 23.34 18.31
C SER A 98 9.60 22.60 18.83
N CYS A 99 8.45 23.29 18.85
CA CYS A 99 7.18 22.70 19.28
C CYS A 99 6.24 22.61 18.09
N THR A 100 5.58 21.47 17.95
CA THR A 100 4.60 21.21 16.90
C THR A 100 3.34 20.63 17.53
N ASP A 101 2.17 21.10 17.09
CA ASP A 101 0.90 20.46 17.42
C ASP A 101 0.78 19.14 16.66
N GLU A 102 0.73 18.04 17.41
CA GLU A 102 0.54 16.68 16.89
C GLU A 102 -0.91 16.22 17.09
N TYR A 103 -1.46 15.51 16.10
CA TYR A 103 -2.77 14.85 16.20
C TYR A 103 -2.71 13.60 17.09
N THR A 104 -3.87 13.07 17.48
CA THR A 104 -3.92 11.72 18.10
C THR A 104 -3.54 10.67 17.05
N PRO A 105 -2.48 9.85 17.25
CA PRO A 105 -2.01 8.91 16.22
C PRO A 105 -2.88 7.65 16.08
N ILE A 106 -3.56 7.24 17.15
CA ILE A 106 -4.28 5.96 17.25
C ILE A 106 -5.35 5.78 16.16
N PRO A 107 -6.23 6.76 15.86
CA PRO A 107 -7.25 6.59 14.81
C PRO A 107 -6.66 6.26 13.44
N PHE A 108 -5.57 6.93 13.06
CA PHE A 108 -4.87 6.68 11.80
C PHE A 108 -4.19 5.32 11.79
N LEU A 109 -3.57 4.92 12.91
CA LEU A 109 -2.96 3.61 13.05
C LEU A 109 -3.99 2.48 12.91
N VAL A 110 -5.12 2.57 13.62
CA VAL A 110 -6.20 1.58 13.58
C VAL A 110 -6.78 1.47 12.17
N ALA A 111 -7.10 2.60 11.53
CA ALA A 111 -7.60 2.61 10.16
C ALA A 111 -6.59 2.00 9.17
N GLY A 112 -5.31 2.33 9.30
CA GLY A 112 -4.24 1.74 8.51
C GLY A 112 -4.13 0.22 8.69
N VAL A 113 -4.16 -0.28 9.93
CA VAL A 113 -4.12 -1.72 10.24
C VAL A 113 -5.31 -2.43 9.61
N VAL A 114 -6.52 -1.88 9.73
CA VAL A 114 -7.74 -2.48 9.15
C VAL A 114 -7.61 -2.59 7.63
N LEU A 115 -7.21 -1.53 6.94
CA LEU A 115 -7.04 -1.53 5.48
C LEU A 115 -5.94 -2.50 5.02
N ALA A 116 -4.78 -2.49 5.68
CA ALA A 116 -3.68 -3.39 5.37
C ALA A 116 -4.06 -4.86 5.59
N ALA A 117 -4.68 -5.18 6.73
CA ALA A 117 -5.12 -6.52 7.06
C ALA A 117 -6.20 -7.00 6.07
N ALA A 118 -7.20 -6.15 5.76
CA ALA A 118 -8.24 -6.48 4.79
C ALA A 118 -7.64 -6.82 3.41
N GLY A 119 -6.75 -5.97 2.88
CA GLY A 119 -6.10 -6.22 1.60
C GLY A 119 -5.29 -7.50 1.57
N PHE A 120 -4.50 -7.75 2.63
CA PHE A 120 -3.67 -8.94 2.73
C PHE A 120 -4.51 -10.23 2.86
N LEU A 121 -5.48 -10.24 3.77
CA LEU A 121 -6.34 -11.40 4.01
C LEU A 121 -7.17 -11.74 2.76
N LEU A 122 -7.76 -10.75 2.10
CA LEU A 122 -8.49 -10.97 0.85
C LEU A 122 -7.58 -11.55 -0.24
N PHE A 123 -6.35 -11.04 -0.39
CA PHE A 123 -5.41 -11.57 -1.38
C PHE A 123 -5.10 -13.05 -1.14
N VAL A 124 -4.81 -13.42 0.10
CA VAL A 124 -4.49 -14.80 0.50
C VAL A 124 -5.69 -15.73 0.30
N VAL A 125 -6.88 -15.32 0.74
CA VAL A 125 -8.11 -16.13 0.63
C VAL A 125 -8.50 -16.34 -0.83
N LEU A 126 -8.48 -15.28 -1.65
CA LEU A 126 -8.80 -15.37 -3.08
C LEU A 126 -7.74 -16.19 -3.86
N GLY A 127 -6.47 -16.10 -3.47
CA GLY A 127 -5.39 -16.91 -4.05
C GLY A 127 -5.41 -18.40 -3.65
N ARG A 128 -6.12 -18.75 -2.57
CA ARG A 128 -6.39 -20.15 -2.19
C ARG A 128 -7.55 -20.72 -3.00
N LYS A 129 -8.65 -19.97 -3.12
CA LYS A 129 -9.88 -20.41 -3.81
C LYS A 129 -9.62 -20.76 -5.29
N SER A 130 -8.80 -19.99 -5.98
CA SER A 130 -8.45 -20.21 -7.39
C SER A 130 -7.58 -21.45 -7.66
N ARG A 131 -6.92 -21.99 -6.62
CA ARG A 131 -6.17 -23.26 -6.69
C ARG A 131 -7.06 -24.47 -6.46
N THR A 132 -8.04 -24.37 -5.56
CA THR A 132 -8.96 -25.48 -5.25
C THR A 132 -9.94 -25.76 -6.38
N SER A 133 -10.35 -24.75 -7.15
CA SER A 133 -11.26 -24.92 -8.31
C SER A 133 -10.61 -25.52 -9.57
N ARG A 134 -9.33 -25.88 -9.50
CA ARG A 134 -8.54 -26.37 -10.65
C ARG A 134 -8.07 -27.82 -10.47
N VAL A 135 -8.55 -28.50 -9.43
CA VAL A 135 -8.37 -29.93 -9.11
C VAL A 135 -9.72 -30.61 -9.27
#